data_AF-A0AAU2NXW2-F1
#
_entry.id   AF-A0AAU2NXW2-F1
#
_cell.length_a   1.000
_cell.length_b   1.000
_cell.length_c   1.000
_cell.angle_alpha   90.00
_cell.angle_beta   90.00
_cell.angle_gamma   90.00
#
_symmetry.space_group_name_H-M   'P 1'
#
loop_
_entity.id
_entity.type
_entity.pdbx_description
1 polymer ?
#
loop_
_entity_poly.entity_id
_entity_poly.type
_entity_poly.pdbx_seq_one_letter_code
_entity_poly.pdbx_strand_id
1 'polypeptide(L)'
;MPGQRKRRRQREDEIRRAAARFAPDAGSWDVLFETQDESEWRAHIQHLRATDRQIDWTAVRMDTFCGRLVQPTTYRLSLFVPAPVPGPGQDSATD
;
A
#
# COMPACT_ATOMS: atom_id res chain seq x y z
N MET A 1 19.05 -15.39 27.76
CA MET A 1 18.24 -14.17 27.52
C MET A 1 16.80 -14.53 27.12
N PRO A 2 15.86 -14.73 28.06
CA PRO A 2 14.49 -15.20 27.78
C PRO A 2 13.59 -14.21 27.01
N GLY A 3 13.93 -12.92 26.98
CA GLY A 3 13.11 -11.87 26.36
C GLY A 3 13.24 -11.71 24.84
N GLN A 4 14.34 -12.18 24.24
CA GLN A 4 14.58 -11.95 22.80
C GLN A 4 13.67 -12.79 21.90
N ARG A 5 13.36 -14.04 22.30
CA ARG A 5 12.46 -14.93 21.54
C ARG A 5 11.02 -14.41 21.50
N LYS A 6 10.52 -13.85 22.61
CA LYS A 6 9.15 -13.29 22.69
C LYS A 6 9.00 -12.04 21.80
N ARG A 7 9.98 -11.13 21.84
CA ARG A 7 10.00 -9.92 21.00
C ARG A 7 10.08 -10.24 19.51
N ARG A 8 10.87 -11.26 19.13
CA ARG A 8 10.98 -11.70 17.74
C ARG A 8 9.65 -12.26 17.21
N ARG A 9 8.97 -13.12 17.98
CA ARG A 9 7.66 -13.68 17.59
C ARG A 9 6.60 -12.62 17.36
N GLN A 10 6.52 -11.62 18.26
CA GLN A 10 5.56 -10.52 18.13
C GLN A 10 5.76 -9.74 16.82
N ARG A 11 7.01 -9.44 16.47
CA ARG A 11 7.34 -8.78 15.19
C ARG A 11 6.99 -9.63 13.98
N GLU A 12 7.26 -10.94 14.04
CA GLU A 12 6.91 -11.87 12.96
C GLU A 12 5.40 -11.95 12.75
N ASP A 13 4.61 -11.95 13.83
CA ASP A 13 3.14 -11.92 13.77
C ASP A 13 2.62 -10.58 13.23
N GLU A 14 3.21 -9.45 13.63
CA GLU A 14 2.88 -8.13 13.10
C GLU A 14 3.16 -8.04 11.58
N ILE A 15 4.32 -8.51 11.15
CA ILE A 15 4.69 -8.59 9.73
C ILE A 15 3.70 -9.48 8.97
N ARG A 16 3.34 -10.64 9.54
CA ARG A 16 2.40 -11.57 8.90
C ARG A 16 1.01 -10.96 8.76
N ARG A 17 0.52 -10.28 9.79
CA ARG A 17 -0.77 -9.58 9.75
C ARG A 17 -0.76 -8.44 8.73
N ALA A 18 0.33 -7.67 8.67
CA ALA A 18 0.49 -6.61 7.67
C ALA A 18 0.53 -7.18 6.25
N ALA A 19 1.24 -8.28 6.02
CA ALA A 19 1.29 -8.95 4.72
C ALA A 19 -0.09 -9.48 4.29
N ALA A 20 -0.86 -10.06 5.22
CA ALA A 20 -2.21 -10.53 4.94
C ALA A 20 -3.18 -9.37 4.60
N ARG A 21 -3.04 -8.21 5.26
CA ARG A 21 -3.88 -7.03 5.01
C ARG A 21 -3.74 -6.51 3.57
N PHE A 22 -2.55 -6.61 2.99
CA PHE A 22 -2.23 -6.07 1.66
C PHE A 22 -1.92 -7.17 0.65
N ALA A 23 -2.41 -8.38 0.90
CA ALA A 23 -2.25 -9.50 -0.01
C ALA A 23 -3.02 -9.25 -1.33
N PRO A 24 -2.57 -9.80 -2.46
CA PRO A 24 -3.19 -9.54 -3.77
C PRO A 24 -4.67 -9.95 -3.87
N ASP A 25 -5.12 -10.90 -3.05
CA ASP A 25 -6.51 -11.34 -2.94
C ASP A 25 -7.36 -10.42 -2.04
N ALA A 26 -6.73 -9.61 -1.18
CA ALA A 26 -7.41 -8.68 -0.29
C ALA A 26 -7.74 -7.33 -0.96
N GLY A 27 -7.16 -7.03 -2.14
CA GLY A 27 -7.36 -5.77 -2.84
C GLY A 27 -6.27 -5.44 -3.86
N SER A 28 -6.28 -4.19 -4.33
CA SER A 28 -5.36 -3.69 -5.35
C SER A 28 -4.72 -2.37 -4.93
N TRP A 29 -3.63 -1.99 -5.61
CA TRP A 29 -2.92 -0.74 -5.35
C TRP A 29 -3.22 0.26 -6.47
N ASP A 30 -4.01 1.28 -6.16
CA ASP A 30 -4.34 2.35 -7.10
C ASP A 30 -3.28 3.45 -7.05
N VAL A 31 -2.83 3.90 -8.22
CA VAL A 31 -1.82 4.96 -8.34
C VAL A 31 -2.47 6.32 -8.16
N LEU A 32 -2.07 7.06 -7.12
CA LEU A 32 -2.55 8.41 -6.86
C LEU A 32 -1.71 9.48 -7.56
N PHE A 33 -0.40 9.25 -7.64
CA PHE A 33 0.54 10.22 -8.21
C PHE A 33 1.80 9.51 -8.70
N GLU A 34 2.34 9.93 -9.84
CA GLU A 34 3.57 9.40 -10.42
C GLU A 34 4.36 10.53 -11.07
N THR A 35 5.66 10.63 -10.79
CA THR A 35 6.55 11.64 -11.38
C THR A 35 7.98 11.14 -11.43
N GLN A 36 8.80 11.74 -12.30
CA GLN A 36 10.26 11.54 -12.34
C GLN A 36 11.00 12.62 -11.55
N ASP A 37 10.31 13.64 -11.06
CA ASP A 37 10.87 14.73 -10.26
C ASP A 37 10.69 14.45 -8.76
N GLU A 38 11.80 14.26 -8.05
CA GLU A 38 11.78 14.01 -6.60
C GLU A 38 11.23 15.19 -5.78
N SER A 39 11.45 16.42 -6.24
CA SER A 39 11.00 17.62 -5.53
C SER A 39 9.48 17.76 -5.63
N GLU A 40 8.92 17.53 -6.81
CA GLU A 40 7.47 17.48 -7.05
C GLU A 40 6.83 16.36 -6.24
N TRP A 41 7.46 15.18 -6.24
CA TRP A 41 7.06 14.03 -5.45
C TRP A 41 6.93 14.35 -3.95
N ARG A 42 7.97 14.95 -3.37
CA ARG A 42 7.98 15.33 -1.95
C ARG A 42 6.95 16.41 -1.63
N ALA A 43 6.79 17.40 -2.52
CA ALA A 43 5.81 18.46 -2.36
C ALA A 43 4.39 17.90 -2.39
N HIS A 44 4.09 16.97 -3.31
CA HIS A 44 2.79 16.32 -3.43
C HIS A 44 2.42 15.52 -2.17
N ILE A 45 3.37 14.73 -1.62
CA ILE A 45 3.13 14.00 -0.35
C ILE A 45 2.84 14.98 0.79
N GLN A 46 3.62 16.05 0.93
CA GLN A 46 3.41 17.02 2.00
C GLN A 46 2.04 17.70 1.87
N HIS A 47 1.65 18.05 0.64
CA HIS A 47 0.34 18.63 0.37
C HIS A 47 -0.77 17.67 0.78
N LEU A 48 -0.75 16.42 0.30
CA LEU A 48 -1.75 15.41 0.66
C LEU A 48 -1.85 15.20 2.17
N ARG A 49 -0.73 15.16 2.89
CA ARG A 49 -0.74 15.04 4.36
C ARG A 49 -1.41 16.22 5.05
N ALA A 50 -1.30 17.42 4.47
CA ALA A 50 -1.88 18.63 5.02
C ALA A 50 -3.37 18.78 4.68
N THR A 51 -3.77 18.39 3.47
CA THR A 51 -5.12 18.64 2.95
C THR A 51 -6.07 17.46 3.10
N ASP A 52 -5.58 16.24 2.93
CA ASP A 52 -6.41 15.05 2.92
C ASP A 52 -6.29 14.28 4.25
N ARG A 53 -7.32 14.43 5.08
CA ARG A 53 -7.44 13.70 6.35
C ARG A 53 -8.10 12.34 6.22
N GLN A 54 -8.60 11.98 5.04
CA GLN A 54 -9.31 10.72 4.80
C GLN A 54 -8.37 9.62 4.31
N ILE A 55 -7.20 9.98 3.77
CA ILE A 55 -6.16 9.01 3.40
C ILE A 55 -5.64 8.29 4.66
N ASP A 56 -5.85 6.97 4.70
CA ASP A 56 -5.16 6.09 5.64
C ASP A 56 -3.70 5.90 5.19
N TRP A 57 -2.79 6.65 5.81
CA TRP A 57 -1.35 6.57 5.55
C TRP A 57 -0.73 5.21 5.86
N THR A 58 -1.40 4.34 6.62
CA THR A 58 -0.95 2.96 6.82
C THR A 58 -1.22 2.07 5.62
N ALA A 59 -2.13 2.50 4.72
CA ALA A 59 -2.50 1.86 3.48
C ALA A 59 -1.89 2.55 2.24
N VAL A 60 -0.90 3.43 2.43
CA VAL A 60 -0.18 4.12 1.35
C VAL A 60 1.19 3.50 1.13
N ARG A 61 1.58 3.32 -0.14
CA ARG A 61 2.89 2.85 -0.58
C ARG A 61 3.61 3.94 -1.39
N MET A 62 4.89 4.12 -1.11
CA MET A 62 5.78 5.02 -1.83
C MET A 62 6.84 4.17 -2.51
N ASP A 63 6.75 4.07 -3.83
CA ASP A 63 7.70 3.30 -4.64
C ASP A 63 8.72 4.23 -5.29
N THR A 64 9.97 3.78 -5.35
CA THR A 64 11.00 4.38 -6.19
C THR A 64 11.48 3.32 -7.18
N PHE A 65 11.07 3.48 -8.43
CA PHE A 65 11.51 2.65 -9.55
C PHE A 65 12.79 3.25 -10.12
N CYS A 66 13.93 2.92 -9.51
CA CYS A 66 15.23 3.30 -10.02
C CYS A 66 15.50 2.53 -11.32
N GLY A 67 15.34 3.20 -12.46
CA GLY A 67 15.77 2.65 -13.74
C GLY A 67 17.26 2.33 -13.73
N ARG A 68 17.69 1.29 -14.47
CA ARG A 68 19.11 1.07 -14.72
C ARG A 68 19.55 1.94 -15.89
N LEU A 69 20.50 2.85 -15.63
CA LEU A 69 21.31 3.66 -16.57
C LEU A 69 20.55 4.56 -17.57
N VAL A 70 19.65 4.01 -18.38
CA VAL A 70 18.94 4.72 -19.47
C VAL A 70 17.50 5.06 -19.09
N GLN A 71 16.90 4.30 -18.18
CA GLN A 71 15.54 4.56 -17.72
C GLN A 71 15.54 5.58 -16.58
N PRO A 72 14.65 6.59 -16.63
CA PRO A 72 14.54 7.57 -15.57
C PRO A 72 14.04 6.92 -14.27
N THR A 73 14.48 7.44 -13.13
CA THR A 73 13.89 7.10 -11.84
C THR A 73 12.46 7.60 -11.80
N THR A 74 11.52 6.72 -11.48
CA THR A 74 10.10 7.08 -11.33
C THR A 74 9.68 6.90 -9.88
N TYR A 75 9.07 7.94 -9.31
CA TYR A 75 8.50 7.95 -7.97
C TYR A 75 6.98 7.79 -8.07
N ARG A 76 6.40 6.88 -7.28
CA ARG A 76 4.97 6.56 -7.36
C ARG A 76 4.30 6.46 -6.01
N LEU A 77 3.12 7.06 -5.89
CA LEU A 77 2.23 6.97 -4.73
C LEU A 77 1.12 6.01 -5.09
N SER A 78 0.93 5.02 -4.25
CA SER A 78 -0.21 4.12 -4.39
C SER A 78 -0.98 4.01 -3.09
N LEU A 79 -2.30 3.94 -3.20
CA LEU A 79 -3.21 3.67 -2.08
C LEU A 79 -3.77 2.27 -2.25
N PHE A 80 -3.81 1.50 -1.17
CA PHE A 80 -4.45 0.20 -1.19
C PHE A 80 -5.97 0.35 -1.18
N VAL A 81 -6.63 -0.23 -2.16
CA VAL A 81 -8.07 -0.30 -2.31
C VAL A 81 -8.50 -1.75 -2.04
N PRO A 82 -9.19 -2.01 -0.90
CA PRO A 82 -9.67 -3.34 -0.57
C PRO A 82 -10.61 -3.89 -1.63
N ALA A 83 -10.54 -5.19 -1.89
CA ALA A 83 -11.49 -5.87 -2.75
C ALA A 83 -12.91 -5.74 -2.15
N PRO A 84 -13.95 -5.54 -2.98
CA PRO A 84 -15.31 -5.58 -2.49
C PRO A 84 -15.58 -6.96 -1.90
N VAL A 85 -16.09 -7.02 -0.67
CA VAL A 85 -16.55 -8.28 -0.08
C VAL A 85 -17.74 -8.73 -0.93
N PRO A 86 -17.70 -9.93 -1.57
CA PRO A 86 -18.86 -10.42 -2.29
C PRO A 86 -20.02 -10.51 -1.32
N GLY A 87 -21.07 -9.71 -1.58
CA GLY A 87 -22.28 -9.74 -0.77
C GLY A 87 -22.91 -11.14 -0.84
N PRO A 88 -23.48 -11.64 0.27
CA PRO A 88 -24.22 -12.91 0.23
C PRO A 88 -25.51 -12.70 -0.57
N GLY A 89 -25.49 -12.93 -1.88
CA GLY A 89 -26.71 -12.72 -2.69
C GLY A 89 -26.56 -12.68 -4.21
N GLN A 90 -25.63 -13.42 -4.81
CA GLN A 90 -25.64 -13.64 -6.27
C GLN A 90 -25.49 -15.12 -6.63
N ASP A 91 -26.16 -15.99 -5.89
CA ASP A 91 -26.57 -17.30 -6.38
C ASP A 91 -28.08 -17.23 -6.64
N SER A 92 -28.48 -16.62 -7.75
CA SER A 92 -29.85 -16.72 -8.22
C SER A 92 -29.86 -16.81 -9.73
N ALA A 93 -30.27 -17.99 -10.19
CA ALA A 93 -30.79 -18.32 -11.50
C ALA A 93 -29.79 -18.33 -12.67
N THR A 94 -29.38 -19.53 -13.05
CA THR A 94 -29.34 -19.87 -14.47
C THR A 94 -29.96 -21.26 -14.65
N ASP A 95 -31.17 -21.21 -15.21
CA ASP A 95 -31.96 -22.20 -15.98
C ASP A 95 -31.87 -23.70 -15.63
#